data_AF-A0A4Q2FP89-F1
#
_entry.id   AF-A0A4Q2FP89-F1
#
_cell.length_a   1.000
_cell.length_b   1.000
_cell.length_c   1.000
_cell.angle_alpha   90.00
_cell.angle_beta   90.00
_cell.angle_gamma   90.00
#
_symmetry.space_group_name_H-M   'P 1'
#
loop_
_entity.id
_entity.type
_entity.pdbx_description
1 polymer ?
#
loop_
_entity_poly.entity_id
_entity_poly.type
_entity_poly.pdbx_seq_one_letter_code
_entity_poly.pdbx_strand_id
1 'polypeptide(L)'
;MPETNKYQYCISNNEILELHVLEEEFYRNKQATRDRYRGQLLCPGCKQVRLSIKENSNGIYLAAYPNSVHTENCEYLLKPAARRELRVFYDQIAPDRAEQMLERILDDRIIVVNIPQNQNHNVDVDKGDDENYELTNENGIRKYLPRRSLQLRKMEESDHLVMYYGECRLFLVQDKWNNFYLRIFRNDETRYYLCSLKIPKVVFNHLSDELNFIPCEQDFDVNNSKEKSVPTRIAFISEIEKKLSYFNGKIIHSKLLKVIQL
;
A
#
# COMPACT_ATOMS: atom_id res chain seq x y z
N MET A 1 -7.30 -14.22 7.37
CA MET A 1 -6.13 -14.21 6.47
C MET A 1 -4.96 -14.81 7.20
N PRO A 2 -4.08 -15.59 6.54
CA PRO A 2 -2.81 -15.93 7.16
C PRO A 2 -2.03 -14.63 7.43
N GLU A 3 -1.19 -14.61 8.47
CA GLU A 3 -0.31 -13.48 8.82
C GLU A 3 0.67 -13.10 7.69
N THR A 4 0.73 -13.94 6.64
CA THR A 4 1.43 -13.68 5.38
C THR A 4 0.97 -12.34 4.82
N ASN A 5 1.89 -11.38 4.71
CA ASN A 5 1.69 -10.03 4.17
C ASN A 5 1.20 -8.98 5.18
N LYS A 6 1.15 -9.25 6.49
CA LYS A 6 0.82 -8.21 7.47
C LYS A 6 1.85 -7.07 7.47
N TYR A 7 3.14 -7.42 7.48
CA TYR A 7 4.25 -6.48 7.46
C TYR A 7 4.60 -6.13 6.01
N GLN A 8 4.36 -4.89 5.60
CA GLN A 8 4.77 -4.39 4.28
C GLN A 8 6.15 -3.73 4.30
N TYR A 9 6.74 -3.57 5.50
CA TYR A 9 8.05 -2.99 5.74
C TYR A 9 8.54 -3.42 7.13
N CYS A 10 9.81 -3.17 7.40
CA CYS A 10 10.44 -3.38 8.70
C CYS A 10 11.48 -2.30 8.99
N ILE A 11 11.99 -2.28 10.22
CA ILE A 11 13.13 -1.43 10.59
C ILE A 11 14.40 -2.28 10.60
N SER A 12 15.46 -1.79 9.96
CA SER A 12 16.80 -2.36 10.01
C SER A 12 17.80 -1.23 10.17
N ASN A 13 18.69 -1.28 11.16
CA ASN A 13 19.67 -0.21 11.44
C ASN A 13 19.05 1.20 11.53
N ASN A 14 17.88 1.33 12.18
CA ASN A 14 17.08 2.55 12.29
C ASN A 14 16.54 3.12 10.97
N GLU A 15 16.65 2.37 9.88
CA GLU A 15 16.09 2.73 8.57
C GLU A 15 14.84 1.90 8.28
N ILE A 16 13.91 2.50 7.52
CA ILE A 16 12.75 1.80 6.98
C ILE A 16 13.21 0.98 5.78
N LEU A 17 12.84 -0.30 5.77
CA LEU A 17 13.10 -1.19 4.65
C LEU A 17 11.78 -1.77 4.16
N GLU A 18 11.38 -1.37 2.95
CA GLU A 18 10.18 -1.90 2.30
C GLU A 18 10.33 -3.38 1.95
N LEU A 19 9.22 -4.12 2.04
CA LEU A 19 9.21 -5.54 1.71
C LEU A 19 9.61 -5.82 0.25
N HIS A 20 9.30 -4.92 -0.68
CA HIS A 20 9.69 -5.08 -2.09
C HIS A 20 11.20 -4.96 -2.29
N VAL A 21 11.89 -4.12 -1.50
CA VAL A 21 13.37 -4.01 -1.54
C VAL A 21 14.00 -5.31 -1.03
N LEU A 22 13.48 -5.85 0.07
CA LEU A 22 13.89 -7.18 0.57
C LEU A 22 13.63 -8.27 -0.45
N GLU A 23 12.52 -8.21 -1.18
CA GLU A 23 12.14 -9.19 -2.19
C GLU A 23 13.13 -9.18 -3.38
N GLU A 24 13.54 -7.99 -3.83
CA GLU A 24 14.58 -7.85 -4.85
C GLU A 24 15.91 -8.44 -4.42
N GLU A 25 16.40 -8.09 -3.21
CA GLU A 25 17.64 -8.67 -2.68
C GLU A 25 17.55 -10.18 -2.53
N PHE A 26 16.45 -10.66 -1.95
CA PHE A 26 16.23 -12.07 -1.67
C PHE A 26 16.27 -12.92 -2.94
N TYR A 27 15.64 -12.45 -4.03
CA TYR A 27 15.67 -13.19 -5.28
C TYR A 27 16.96 -13.03 -6.08
N ARG A 28 17.84 -12.08 -5.73
CA ARG A 28 19.23 -12.05 -6.24
C ARG A 28 20.10 -13.10 -5.53
N ASN A 29 20.01 -13.22 -4.20
CA ASN A 29 20.72 -14.25 -3.46
C ASN A 29 20.02 -14.61 -2.13
N LYS A 30 19.21 -15.67 -2.17
CA LYS A 30 18.36 -16.07 -1.03
C LYS A 30 19.14 -16.31 0.26
N GLN A 31 20.27 -17.01 0.17
CA GLN A 31 21.04 -17.40 1.35
C GLN A 31 21.74 -16.17 1.95
N ALA A 32 22.42 -15.38 1.11
CA ALA A 32 23.10 -14.18 1.57
C ALA A 32 22.14 -13.16 2.20
N THR A 33 20.95 -12.96 1.62
CA THR A 33 19.95 -12.05 2.18
C THR A 33 19.42 -12.55 3.54
N ARG A 34 19.16 -13.86 3.68
CA ARG A 34 18.73 -14.44 4.97
C ARG A 34 19.81 -14.27 6.03
N ASP A 35 21.07 -14.53 5.69
CA ASP A 35 22.19 -14.42 6.63
C ASP A 35 22.44 -12.96 7.03
N ARG A 36 22.38 -12.04 6.04
CA ARG A 36 22.52 -10.60 6.26
C ARG A 36 21.51 -10.06 7.26
N TYR A 37 20.23 -10.42 7.13
CA TYR A 37 19.15 -9.84 7.95
C TYR A 37 18.74 -10.67 9.17
N ARG A 38 19.46 -11.78 9.43
CA ARG A 38 19.11 -12.71 10.51
C ARG A 38 19.09 -12.01 11.87
N GLY A 39 17.90 -11.90 12.45
CA GLY A 39 17.69 -11.28 13.78
C GLY A 39 17.86 -9.76 13.82
N GLN A 40 18.00 -9.09 12.67
CA GLN A 40 18.22 -7.64 12.56
C GLN A 40 16.96 -6.85 12.21
N LEU A 41 15.98 -7.49 11.57
CA LEU A 41 14.72 -6.83 11.19
C LEU A 41 13.82 -6.68 12.41
N LEU A 42 13.27 -5.50 12.60
CA LEU A 42 12.37 -5.15 13.70
C LEU A 42 10.99 -4.77 13.17
N CYS A 43 9.97 -5.04 13.98
CA CYS A 43 8.61 -4.61 13.73
C CYS A 43 8.55 -3.07 13.67
N PRO A 44 7.94 -2.48 12.64
CA PRO A 44 7.93 -1.04 12.50
C PRO A 44 7.01 -0.32 13.50
N GLY A 45 6.00 -1.01 14.04
CA GLY A 45 5.13 -0.44 15.09
C GLY A 45 5.84 -0.36 16.44
N CYS A 46 6.25 -1.50 17.01
CA CYS A 46 6.84 -1.53 18.36
C CYS A 46 8.35 -1.35 18.42
N LYS A 47 9.07 -1.45 17.28
CA LYS A 47 10.54 -1.38 17.19
C LYS A 47 11.29 -2.37 18.10
N GLN A 48 10.62 -3.42 18.56
CA GLN A 48 11.15 -4.40 19.52
C GLN A 48 11.10 -5.83 18.99
N VAL A 49 9.94 -6.25 18.46
CA VAL A 49 9.74 -7.61 17.94
C VAL A 49 10.64 -7.84 16.74
N ARG A 50 11.47 -8.89 16.81
CA ARG A 50 12.29 -9.32 15.69
C ARG A 50 11.45 -10.01 14.64
N LEU A 51 11.73 -9.71 13.38
CA LEU A 51 11.10 -10.28 12.20
C LEU A 51 12.11 -11.16 11.44
N SER A 52 11.59 -12.18 10.77
CA SER A 52 12.35 -13.08 9.91
C SER A 52 11.73 -13.13 8.52
N ILE A 53 12.58 -13.26 7.51
CA ILE A 53 12.14 -13.45 6.11
C ILE A 53 11.71 -14.91 5.92
N LYS A 54 10.46 -15.11 5.54
CA LYS A 54 9.87 -16.39 5.17
C LYS A 54 9.49 -16.36 3.69
N GLU A 55 9.27 -17.54 3.11
CA GLU A 55 8.92 -17.70 1.69
C GLU A 55 7.74 -18.67 1.58
N ASN A 56 6.82 -18.39 0.66
CA ASN A 56 5.72 -19.27 0.26
C ASN A 56 5.51 -19.20 -1.28
N SER A 57 4.42 -19.76 -1.79
CA SER A 57 4.09 -19.73 -3.23
C SER A 57 3.91 -18.31 -3.81
N ASN A 58 3.57 -17.34 -2.96
CA ASN A 58 3.25 -15.96 -3.35
C ASN A 58 4.43 -15.01 -3.23
N GLY A 59 5.56 -15.45 -2.66
CA GLY A 59 6.75 -14.63 -2.54
C GLY A 59 7.37 -14.74 -1.15
N ILE A 60 8.10 -13.69 -0.76
CA ILE A 60 8.55 -13.55 0.62
C ILE A 60 7.52 -12.82 1.47
N TYR A 61 7.55 -13.08 2.77
CA TYR A 61 6.82 -12.30 3.77
C TYR A 61 7.65 -12.24 5.06
N LEU A 62 7.38 -11.23 5.89
CA LEU A 62 7.99 -11.13 7.21
C LEU A 62 7.10 -11.80 8.24
N ALA A 63 7.72 -12.51 9.17
CA ALA A 63 7.05 -13.14 10.30
C ALA A 63 7.81 -12.88 11.60
N ALA A 64 7.09 -12.62 12.68
CA ALA A 64 7.67 -12.50 14.01
C ALA A 64 8.38 -13.81 14.42
N TYR A 65 9.48 -13.70 15.15
CA TYR A 65 10.10 -14.87 15.76
C TYR A 65 9.14 -15.53 16.76
N PRO A 66 9.20 -16.87 16.93
CA PRO A 66 8.39 -17.56 17.94
C PRO A 66 8.56 -16.91 19.32
N ASN A 67 7.46 -16.82 20.08
CA ASN A 67 7.40 -16.23 21.42
C ASN A 67 7.76 -14.74 21.52
N SER A 68 7.90 -14.02 20.39
CA SER A 68 8.07 -12.57 20.43
C SER A 68 6.75 -11.92 20.78
N VAL A 69 6.78 -11.02 21.77
CA VAL A 69 5.59 -10.33 22.27
C VAL A 69 5.64 -8.88 21.81
N HIS A 70 4.59 -8.43 21.13
CA HIS A 70 4.41 -7.03 20.80
C HIS A 70 4.04 -6.22 22.05
N THR A 71 4.35 -4.93 22.05
CA THR A 71 3.79 -4.00 23.03
C THR A 71 2.27 -3.92 22.88
N GLU A 72 1.55 -3.63 23.97
CA GLU A 72 0.08 -3.61 23.99
C GLU A 72 -0.53 -2.68 22.92
N ASN A 73 0.16 -1.60 22.58
CA ASN A 73 -0.30 -0.59 21.63
C ASN A 73 0.18 -0.82 20.18
N CYS A 74 0.93 -1.88 19.91
CA CYS A 74 1.45 -2.14 18.56
C CYS A 74 0.31 -2.50 17.59
N GLU A 75 0.16 -1.77 16.49
CA GLU A 75 -0.80 -2.11 15.42
C GLU A 75 -0.58 -3.53 14.85
N TYR A 76 0.67 -4.01 14.91
CA TYR A 76 1.03 -5.36 14.45
C TYR A 76 0.72 -6.47 15.46
N LEU A 77 0.17 -6.14 16.63
CA LEU A 77 -0.49 -7.09 17.52
C LEU A 77 -1.95 -7.36 17.10
N LEU A 78 -2.60 -6.38 16.47
CA LEU A 78 -4.03 -6.41 16.17
C LEU A 78 -4.38 -7.47 15.12
N LYS A 79 -5.54 -8.11 15.25
CA LYS A 79 -6.07 -8.96 14.19
C LYS A 79 -6.55 -8.09 13.01
N PRO A 80 -6.42 -8.56 11.75
CA PRO A 80 -7.00 -7.87 10.60
C PRO A 80 -8.50 -7.63 10.79
N ALA A 81 -8.98 -6.45 10.36
CA ALA A 81 -10.39 -6.15 10.28
C ALA A 81 -11.09 -7.09 9.27
N ALA A 82 -12.30 -7.51 9.61
CA ALA A 82 -13.12 -8.34 8.74
C ALA A 82 -13.72 -7.52 7.58
N ARG A 83 -14.13 -8.20 6.51
CA ARG A 83 -14.73 -7.57 5.32
C ARG A 83 -15.86 -6.59 5.64
N ARG A 84 -16.77 -6.95 6.55
CA ARG A 84 -17.89 -6.09 6.95
C ARG A 84 -17.42 -4.87 7.74
N GLU A 85 -16.47 -5.06 8.67
CA GLU A 85 -15.89 -3.97 9.48
C GLU A 85 -15.21 -2.93 8.58
N LEU A 86 -14.44 -3.39 7.59
CA LEU A 86 -13.75 -2.52 6.62
C LEU A 86 -14.73 -1.70 5.78
N ARG A 87 -15.82 -2.32 5.29
CA ARG A 87 -16.83 -1.62 4.49
C ARG A 87 -17.49 -0.51 5.29
N VAL A 88 -17.97 -0.82 6.50
CA VAL A 88 -18.59 0.17 7.40
C VAL A 88 -17.62 1.31 7.69
N PHE A 89 -16.36 0.98 8.01
CA PHE A 89 -15.34 1.97 8.31
C PHE A 89 -15.07 2.93 7.14
N TYR A 90 -14.78 2.41 5.94
CA TYR A 90 -14.44 3.26 4.79
C TYR A 90 -15.64 4.00 4.19
N ASP A 91 -16.87 3.50 4.39
CA ASP A 91 -18.07 4.25 4.08
C ASP A 91 -18.23 5.46 5.00
N GLN A 92 -18.00 5.29 6.31
CA GLN A 92 -18.27 6.29 7.34
C GLN A 92 -17.10 7.20 7.70
N ILE A 93 -15.86 6.85 7.35
CA ILE A 93 -14.67 7.65 7.66
C ILE A 93 -14.83 9.08 7.12
N ALA A 94 -14.46 10.08 7.92
CA ALA A 94 -14.46 11.48 7.49
C ALA A 94 -13.49 11.66 6.28
N PRO A 95 -13.86 12.46 5.26
CA PRO A 95 -12.99 12.70 4.11
C PRO A 95 -11.56 13.10 4.47
N ASP A 96 -11.40 14.11 5.34
CA ASP A 96 -10.10 14.63 5.76
C ASP A 96 -9.22 13.54 6.41
N ARG A 97 -9.84 12.68 7.23
CA ARG A 97 -9.14 11.56 7.88
C ARG A 97 -8.71 10.50 6.87
N ALA A 98 -9.55 10.21 5.88
CA ALA A 98 -9.20 9.27 4.81
C ALA A 98 -8.04 9.81 3.97
N GLU A 99 -8.08 11.10 3.63
CA GLU A 99 -7.02 11.78 2.89
C GLU A 99 -5.69 11.77 3.65
N GLN A 100 -5.68 12.20 4.92
CA GLN A 100 -4.48 12.19 5.78
C GLN A 100 -3.88 10.79 5.87
N MET A 101 -4.72 9.76 6.00
CA MET A 101 -4.27 8.37 6.07
C MET A 101 -3.63 7.91 4.75
N LEU A 102 -4.14 8.34 3.60
CA LEU A 102 -3.56 8.04 2.29
C LEU A 102 -2.31 8.87 1.98
N GLU A 103 -2.23 10.12 2.42
CA GLU A 103 -1.03 10.95 2.30
C GLU A 103 0.11 10.38 3.15
N ARG A 104 -0.18 10.04 4.41
CA ARG A 104 0.81 9.48 5.33
C ARG A 104 1.46 8.22 4.78
N ILE A 105 0.69 7.30 4.18
CA ILE A 105 1.29 6.06 3.62
C ILE A 105 2.19 6.33 2.41
N LEU A 106 2.02 7.47 1.74
CA LEU A 106 2.90 7.91 0.65
C LEU A 106 4.13 8.68 1.14
N ASP A 107 4.05 9.33 2.31
CA ASP A 107 5.13 10.15 2.89
C ASP A 107 6.03 9.40 3.86
N ASP A 108 5.48 8.47 4.65
CA ASP A 108 6.22 7.56 5.56
C ASP A 108 7.35 6.78 4.84
N ARG A 109 7.34 6.80 3.50
CA ARG A 109 8.18 6.03 2.60
C ARG A 109 9.31 6.84 1.94
N ILE A 110 9.34 8.16 2.14
CA ILE A 110 10.42 9.03 1.64
C ILE A 110 11.70 8.85 2.49
N ILE A 111 11.60 8.25 3.68
CA ILE A 111 12.73 8.01 4.58
C ILE A 111 13.49 6.73 4.16
N VAL A 112 14.08 6.73 2.96
CA VAL A 112 15.14 5.79 2.58
C VAL A 112 16.22 6.55 1.79
N VAL A 113 17.44 6.54 2.35
CA VAL A 113 18.74 7.01 1.80
C VAL A 113 19.05 8.52 1.83
N ASN A 114 19.45 9.02 3.02
CA ASN A 114 20.60 9.94 3.27
C ASN A 114 20.34 10.89 4.45
N ILE A 115 20.88 10.57 5.63
CA ILE A 115 21.28 11.61 6.59
C ILE A 115 22.67 11.24 7.13
N PRO A 116 23.70 12.07 6.89
CA PRO A 116 24.97 11.95 7.60
C PRO A 116 24.71 12.07 9.11
N GLN A 117 25.39 11.25 9.90
CA GLN A 117 25.32 11.26 11.35
C GLN A 117 25.36 12.69 11.94
N ASN A 118 24.54 12.89 12.97
CA ASN A 118 24.32 14.08 13.79
C ASN A 118 23.24 15.05 13.30
N GLN A 119 22.03 14.85 13.80
CA GLN A 119 21.29 15.91 14.50
C GLN A 119 20.32 15.28 15.51
N ASN A 120 20.52 15.60 16.79
CA ASN A 120 19.56 15.32 17.85
C ASN A 120 18.30 16.15 17.59
N HIS A 121 17.28 15.54 17.02
CA HIS A 121 15.94 16.10 17.04
C HIS A 121 15.14 15.44 18.17
N ASN A 122 15.15 16.10 19.33
CA ASN A 122 14.04 15.99 20.27
C ASN A 122 12.84 16.65 19.58
N VAL A 123 12.02 15.85 18.92
CA VAL A 123 10.67 16.27 18.52
C VAL A 123 9.74 15.73 19.59
N ASP A 124 9.13 16.64 20.36
CA ASP A 124 7.95 16.35 21.15
C ASP A 124 6.90 15.77 20.20
N VAL A 125 6.62 14.47 20.34
CA VAL A 125 5.54 13.80 19.62
C VAL A 125 4.26 14.19 20.32
N ASP A 126 3.55 15.15 19.74
CA ASP A 126 2.15 15.40 20.08
C ASP A 126 1.38 14.10 19.78
N LYS A 127 0.98 13.39 20.84
CA LYS A 127 0.21 12.15 20.75
C LYS A 127 -1.21 12.48 20.35
N GLY A 128 -1.41 12.78 19.08
CA GLY A 128 -2.72 12.66 18.45
C GLY A 128 -3.07 11.18 18.33
N ASP A 129 -4.27 10.80 18.79
CA ASP A 129 -4.85 9.45 18.75
C ASP A 129 -4.98 8.83 17.32
N ASP A 130 -4.38 9.42 16.29
CA ASP A 130 -4.69 9.18 14.86
C ASP A 130 -3.50 8.67 14.01
N GLU A 131 -2.38 8.28 14.62
CA GLU A 131 -1.16 7.87 13.89
C GLU A 131 -1.14 6.42 13.37
N ASN A 132 -2.02 5.54 13.87
CA ASN A 132 -1.97 4.11 13.55
C ASN A 132 -2.93 3.72 12.42
N TYR A 133 -2.60 2.67 11.64
CA TYR A 133 -3.48 2.15 10.59
C TYR A 133 -4.43 1.10 11.18
N GLU A 134 -5.39 1.58 11.96
CA GLU A 134 -6.33 0.75 12.70
C GLU A 134 -7.76 1.32 12.69
N LEU A 135 -8.73 0.44 12.96
CA LEU A 135 -10.11 0.81 13.27
C LEU A 135 -10.55 0.19 14.59
N THR A 136 -11.57 0.77 15.21
CA THR A 136 -12.27 0.16 16.35
C THR A 136 -13.63 -0.32 15.87
N ASN A 137 -13.93 -1.60 16.06
CA ASN A 137 -15.22 -2.15 15.65
C ASN A 137 -16.35 -1.81 16.63
N GLU A 138 -17.58 -2.21 16.31
CA GLU A 138 -18.78 -1.97 17.12
C GLU A 138 -18.68 -2.50 18.57
N ASN A 139 -17.82 -3.49 18.82
CA ASN A 139 -17.59 -4.08 20.14
C ASN A 139 -16.42 -3.40 20.90
N GLY A 140 -15.90 -2.28 20.42
CA GLY A 140 -14.75 -1.60 21.02
C GLY A 140 -13.41 -2.30 20.78
N ILE A 141 -13.34 -3.27 19.87
CA ILE A 141 -12.11 -4.03 19.58
C ILE A 141 -11.33 -3.34 18.47
N ARG A 142 -10.07 -3.00 18.76
CA ARG A 142 -9.10 -2.48 17.78
C ARG A 142 -8.73 -3.56 16.75
N LYS A 143 -8.67 -3.17 15.48
CA LYS A 143 -8.39 -4.02 14.33
C LYS A 143 -7.38 -3.37 13.39
N TYR A 144 -6.54 -4.19 12.81
CA TYR A 144 -5.56 -3.77 11.82
C TYR A 144 -6.22 -3.47 10.47
N LEU A 145 -5.86 -2.34 9.84
CA LEU A 145 -6.22 -2.02 8.46
C LEU A 145 -5.25 -2.70 7.48
N PRO A 146 -5.72 -3.61 6.60
CA PRO A 146 -4.89 -4.26 5.61
C PRO A 146 -4.27 -3.26 4.62
N ARG A 147 -2.96 -3.41 4.38
CA ARG A 147 -2.18 -2.58 3.47
C ARG A 147 -1.30 -3.44 2.58
N ARG A 148 -1.05 -2.98 1.34
CA ARG A 148 -0.20 -3.68 0.40
C ARG A 148 0.55 -2.76 -0.56
N SER A 149 1.86 -2.96 -0.70
CA SER A 149 2.64 -2.24 -1.71
C SER A 149 2.36 -2.79 -3.11
N LEU A 150 2.19 -1.89 -4.09
CA LEU A 150 2.09 -2.20 -5.51
C LEU A 150 3.43 -2.60 -6.13
N GLN A 151 4.55 -2.33 -5.44
CA GLN A 151 5.90 -2.63 -5.92
C GLN A 151 6.31 -4.08 -5.66
N LEU A 152 5.58 -4.82 -4.80
CA LEU A 152 5.79 -6.27 -4.63
C LEU A 152 5.65 -7.01 -5.96
N ARG A 153 6.49 -8.00 -6.24
CA ARG A 153 6.49 -8.76 -7.50
C ARG A 153 5.14 -9.39 -7.84
N LYS A 154 4.41 -9.85 -6.81
CA LYS A 154 3.07 -10.42 -6.96
C LYS A 154 2.02 -9.60 -6.22
N MET A 155 1.03 -9.15 -6.99
CA MET A 155 -0.24 -8.69 -6.46
C MET A 155 -1.16 -9.90 -6.24
N GLU A 156 -2.00 -9.83 -5.22
CA GLU A 156 -2.97 -10.89 -4.89
C GLU A 156 -4.39 -10.32 -4.93
N GLU A 157 -5.33 -11.22 -5.21
CA GLU A 157 -6.76 -10.94 -5.08
C GLU A 157 -7.12 -10.67 -3.63
N SER A 158 -8.12 -9.81 -3.45
CA SER A 158 -8.70 -9.49 -2.17
C SER A 158 -10.20 -9.33 -2.32
N ASP A 159 -10.94 -10.17 -1.60
CA ASP A 159 -12.40 -10.08 -1.48
C ASP A 159 -12.85 -9.03 -0.45
N HIS A 160 -11.92 -8.28 0.14
CA HIS A 160 -12.15 -7.22 1.10
C HIS A 160 -11.30 -5.99 0.78
N LEU A 161 -11.66 -4.84 1.36
CA LEU A 161 -10.98 -3.58 1.11
C LEU A 161 -9.56 -3.61 1.69
N VAL A 162 -8.57 -3.38 0.82
CA VAL A 162 -7.15 -3.25 1.17
C VAL A 162 -6.68 -1.89 0.69
N MET A 163 -5.83 -1.24 1.48
CA MET A 163 -5.13 -0.04 1.06
C MET A 163 -3.89 -0.41 0.26
N TYR A 164 -3.90 -0.08 -1.03
CA TYR A 164 -2.78 -0.27 -1.93
C TYR A 164 -2.00 1.02 -2.09
N TYR A 165 -0.68 0.94 -2.14
CA TYR A 165 0.17 2.12 -2.25
C TYR A 165 1.47 1.85 -3.01
N GLY A 166 2.10 2.88 -3.55
CA GLY A 166 3.46 2.82 -4.07
C GLY A 166 3.69 3.72 -5.29
N GLU A 167 4.91 3.69 -5.79
CA GLU A 167 5.28 4.38 -7.02
C GLU A 167 4.87 3.56 -8.25
N CYS A 168 4.29 4.24 -9.23
CA CYS A 168 3.79 3.62 -10.45
C CYS A 168 3.72 4.64 -11.59
N ARG A 169 3.24 4.20 -12.75
CA ARG A 169 2.79 5.10 -13.82
C ARG A 169 1.29 4.99 -14.03
N LEU A 170 0.64 6.12 -14.28
CA LEU A 170 -0.81 6.20 -14.42
C LEU A 170 -1.24 6.70 -15.79
N PHE A 171 -2.35 6.16 -16.28
CA PHE A 171 -3.03 6.60 -17.49
C PHE A 171 -4.54 6.46 -17.32
N LEU A 172 -5.30 7.46 -17.77
CA LEU A 172 -6.76 7.43 -17.70
C LEU A 172 -7.37 7.02 -19.04
N VAL A 173 -8.41 6.19 -18.96
CA VAL A 173 -9.23 5.82 -20.12
C VAL A 173 -10.68 6.09 -19.81
N GLN A 174 -11.38 6.75 -20.72
CA GLN A 174 -12.83 6.93 -20.65
C GLN A 174 -13.51 5.92 -21.59
N ASP A 175 -14.46 5.15 -21.05
CA ASP A 175 -15.30 4.26 -21.86
C ASP A 175 -16.50 4.99 -22.49
N LYS A 176 -17.18 4.30 -23.41
CA LYS A 176 -18.39 4.79 -24.10
C LYS A 176 -19.55 5.14 -23.17
N TRP A 177 -19.54 4.62 -21.93
CA TRP A 177 -20.54 4.87 -20.91
C TRP A 177 -20.11 5.98 -19.93
N ASN A 178 -19.05 6.73 -20.26
CA ASN A 178 -18.45 7.78 -19.44
C ASN A 178 -17.92 7.30 -18.08
N ASN A 179 -17.62 6.01 -17.92
CA ASN A 179 -16.80 5.59 -16.79
C ASN A 179 -15.33 5.82 -17.10
N PHE A 180 -14.58 6.13 -16.06
CA PHE A 180 -13.14 6.28 -16.14
C PHE A 180 -12.46 5.02 -15.61
N TYR A 181 -11.32 4.68 -16.19
CA TYR A 181 -10.47 3.59 -15.76
C TYR A 181 -9.06 4.13 -15.58
N LEU A 182 -8.60 4.11 -14.35
CA LEU A 182 -7.24 4.46 -14.01
C LEU A 182 -6.36 3.21 -14.16
N ARG A 183 -5.57 3.17 -15.23
CA ARG A 183 -4.62 2.07 -15.51
C ARG A 183 -3.33 2.35 -14.75
N ILE A 184 -2.91 1.36 -13.96
CA ILE A 184 -1.72 1.39 -13.12
C ILE A 184 -0.65 0.50 -13.73
N PHE A 185 0.50 1.07 -14.06
CA PHE A 185 1.67 0.36 -14.58
C PHE A 185 2.78 0.34 -13.53
N ARG A 186 3.51 -0.77 -13.48
CA ARG A 186 4.76 -0.82 -12.71
C ARG A 186 5.81 0.09 -13.34
N ASN A 187 6.69 0.62 -12.49
CA ASN A 187 7.91 1.35 -12.89
C ASN A 187 9.03 0.37 -13.32
N ASP A 188 8.69 -0.61 -14.15
CA ASP A 188 9.62 -1.62 -14.68
C ASP A 188 9.50 -1.71 -16.21
N GLU A 189 9.99 -2.78 -16.83
CA GLU A 189 9.90 -2.98 -18.29
C GLU A 189 8.54 -3.55 -18.75
N THR A 190 7.66 -3.93 -17.82
CA THR A 190 6.38 -4.60 -18.11
C THR A 190 5.43 -3.68 -18.88
N ARG A 191 5.06 -4.05 -20.11
CA ARG A 191 4.22 -3.20 -20.97
C ARG A 191 2.73 -3.19 -20.58
N TYR A 192 2.26 -4.24 -19.92
CA TYR A 192 0.87 -4.36 -19.50
C TYR A 192 0.62 -3.64 -18.18
N TYR A 193 -0.58 -3.07 -18.01
CA TYR A 193 -0.98 -2.52 -16.72
C TYR A 193 -1.15 -3.64 -15.69
N LEU A 194 -0.68 -3.37 -14.47
CA LEU A 194 -0.86 -4.22 -13.31
C LEU A 194 -2.34 -4.26 -12.90
N CYS A 195 -2.96 -3.09 -12.85
CA CYS A 195 -4.33 -2.92 -12.36
C CYS A 195 -5.11 -1.89 -13.17
N SER A 196 -6.41 -2.10 -13.30
CA SER A 196 -7.37 -1.14 -13.87
C SER A 196 -8.42 -0.82 -12.80
N LEU A 197 -8.41 0.41 -12.31
CA LEU A 197 -9.36 0.88 -11.31
C LEU A 197 -10.53 1.59 -12.00
N LYS A 198 -11.73 1.01 -11.90
CA LYS A 198 -12.94 1.68 -12.36
C LYS A 198 -13.28 2.83 -11.42
N ILE A 199 -13.44 4.03 -11.99
CA ILE A 199 -13.90 5.24 -11.32
C ILE A 199 -15.22 5.65 -11.99
N PRO A 200 -16.37 5.45 -11.31
CA PRO A 200 -17.65 5.92 -11.83
C PRO A 200 -17.63 7.43 -12.10
N LYS A 201 -18.32 7.90 -13.14
CA LYS A 201 -18.37 9.33 -13.52
C LYS A 201 -18.64 10.26 -12.34
N VAL A 202 -19.60 9.88 -11.49
CA VAL A 202 -19.98 10.67 -10.30
C VAL A 202 -18.82 10.83 -9.32
N VAL A 203 -17.99 9.80 -9.16
CA VAL A 203 -16.80 9.85 -8.31
C VAL A 203 -15.68 10.63 -9.00
N PHE A 204 -15.49 10.42 -10.31
CA PHE A 204 -14.48 11.13 -11.09
C PHE A 204 -14.68 12.64 -11.07
N ASN A 205 -15.92 13.13 -11.11
CA ASN A 205 -16.21 14.57 -11.03
C ASN A 205 -15.68 15.23 -9.74
N HIS A 206 -15.50 14.47 -8.65
CA HIS A 206 -14.90 14.96 -7.42
C HIS A 206 -13.37 14.87 -7.42
N LEU A 207 -12.79 14.13 -8.36
CA LEU A 207 -11.35 13.89 -8.51
C LEU A 207 -10.76 14.59 -9.75
N SER A 208 -11.59 15.27 -10.55
CA SER A 208 -11.18 15.75 -11.88
C SER A 208 -10.00 16.71 -11.81
N ASP A 209 -9.99 17.57 -10.80
CA ASP A 209 -8.94 18.56 -10.61
C ASP A 209 -7.64 17.90 -10.13
N GLU A 210 -7.73 16.89 -9.27
CA GLU A 210 -6.57 16.12 -8.79
C GLU A 210 -5.98 15.23 -9.88
N LEU A 211 -6.80 14.74 -10.82
CA LEU A 211 -6.38 13.80 -11.85
C LEU A 211 -6.10 14.46 -13.21
N ASN A 212 -6.26 15.78 -13.35
CA ASN A 212 -6.17 16.48 -14.63
C ASN A 212 -4.79 16.39 -15.31
N PHE A 213 -3.73 16.17 -14.54
CA PHE A 213 -2.37 16.03 -15.04
C PHE A 213 -2.12 14.65 -15.67
N ILE A 214 -3.00 13.67 -15.42
CA ILE A 214 -2.90 12.32 -15.98
C ILE A 214 -3.52 12.32 -17.39
N PRO A 215 -2.77 11.89 -18.42
CA PRO A 215 -3.30 11.81 -19.77
C PRO A 215 -4.55 10.91 -19.84
N CYS A 216 -5.59 11.39 -20.53
CA CYS A 216 -6.89 10.73 -20.65
C CYS A 216 -7.30 10.57 -22.12
N GLU A 217 -7.66 9.35 -22.52
CA GLU A 217 -8.13 9.05 -23.89
C GLU A 217 -9.46 8.30 -23.91
N GLN A 218 -10.24 8.52 -24.97
CA GLN A 218 -11.50 7.79 -25.22
C GLN A 218 -11.22 6.51 -26.04
N ASP A 219 -11.97 5.44 -25.75
CA ASP A 219 -12.04 4.22 -26.58
C ASP A 219 -10.70 3.50 -26.88
N PHE A 220 -9.71 3.63 -25.99
CA PHE A 220 -8.33 3.29 -26.31
C PHE A 220 -7.96 1.79 -26.21
N ASP A 221 -7.23 1.32 -27.23
CA ASP A 221 -6.55 0.01 -27.28
C ASP A 221 -5.57 -0.15 -26.10
N VAL A 222 -5.47 -1.36 -25.55
CA VAL A 222 -4.62 -1.66 -24.38
C VAL A 222 -3.13 -1.45 -24.69
N ASN A 223 -2.73 -1.61 -25.95
CA ASN A 223 -1.34 -1.90 -26.31
C ASN A 223 -0.33 -0.75 -26.16
N ASN A 224 -0.76 0.52 -26.01
CA ASN A 224 0.17 1.67 -26.03
C ASN A 224 0.03 2.64 -24.84
N SER A 225 -0.80 2.31 -23.84
CA SER A 225 -1.12 3.24 -22.75
C SER A 225 0.03 3.49 -21.76
N LYS A 226 1.04 2.61 -21.71
CA LYS A 226 2.22 2.82 -20.86
C LYS A 226 3.11 3.97 -21.35
N GLU A 227 3.30 4.14 -22.65
CA GLU A 227 4.19 5.18 -23.20
C GLU A 227 3.67 6.59 -22.88
N LYS A 228 2.35 6.73 -22.81
CA LYS A 228 1.66 7.98 -22.44
C LYS A 228 1.39 8.11 -20.94
N SER A 229 1.70 7.08 -20.15
CA SER A 229 1.46 7.13 -18.71
C SER A 229 2.44 8.11 -18.04
N VAL A 230 2.04 8.71 -16.93
CA VAL A 230 2.88 9.64 -16.15
C VAL A 230 3.36 8.99 -14.86
N PRO A 231 4.61 9.23 -14.42
CA PRO A 231 5.10 8.72 -13.13
C PRO A 231 4.37 9.41 -11.98
N THR A 232 3.98 8.62 -10.97
CA THR A 232 3.20 9.09 -9.82
C THR A 232 3.47 8.24 -8.58
N ARG A 233 3.13 8.80 -7.42
CA ARG A 233 2.80 8.05 -6.20
C ARG A 233 1.29 7.95 -6.08
N ILE A 234 0.78 6.77 -5.79
CA ILE A 234 -0.66 6.52 -5.63
C ILE A 234 -0.93 5.74 -4.34
N ALA A 235 -1.98 6.12 -3.63
CA ALA A 235 -2.58 5.32 -2.57
C ALA A 235 -4.09 5.21 -2.80
N PHE A 236 -4.65 4.03 -2.68
CA PHE A 236 -6.09 3.81 -2.87
C PHE A 236 -6.61 2.63 -2.06
N ILE A 237 -7.92 2.61 -1.80
CA ILE A 237 -8.59 1.52 -1.09
C ILE A 237 -9.58 0.83 -2.01
N SER A 238 -9.42 -0.48 -2.23
CA SER A 238 -10.28 -1.26 -3.12
C SER A 238 -10.31 -2.75 -2.74
N GLU A 239 -11.40 -3.42 -3.12
CA GLU A 239 -11.39 -4.88 -3.35
C GLU A 239 -10.68 -5.12 -4.70
N ILE A 240 -9.92 -6.20 -4.82
CA ILE A 240 -9.14 -6.50 -6.04
C ILE A 240 -9.45 -7.91 -6.54
N GLU A 241 -9.83 -8.01 -7.80
CA GLU A 241 -10.12 -9.28 -8.49
C GLU A 241 -9.14 -9.46 -9.65
N LYS A 242 -8.65 -10.68 -9.87
CA LYS A 242 -7.78 -10.99 -11.01
C LYS A 242 -8.63 -11.30 -12.23
N LYS A 243 -8.42 -10.55 -13.30
CA LYS A 243 -9.06 -10.79 -14.60
C LYS A 243 -7.99 -11.02 -15.66
N LEU A 244 -7.93 -12.25 -16.17
CA LEU A 244 -6.95 -12.65 -17.18
C LEU A 244 -5.50 -12.34 -16.72
N SER A 245 -4.86 -11.36 -17.33
CA SER A 245 -3.46 -10.96 -17.09
C SER A 245 -3.30 -9.76 -16.16
N TYR A 246 -4.39 -9.14 -15.69
CA TYR A 246 -4.35 -7.93 -14.86
C TYR A 246 -5.35 -8.00 -13.71
N PHE A 247 -5.30 -7.01 -12.82
CA PHE A 247 -6.21 -6.89 -11.69
C PHE A 247 -7.25 -5.78 -11.91
N ASN A 248 -8.49 -5.99 -11.47
CA ASN A 248 -9.53 -4.98 -11.44
C ASN A 248 -9.79 -4.52 -10.03
N GLY A 249 -10.00 -3.22 -9.89
CA GLY A 249 -10.54 -2.61 -8.68
C GLY A 249 -11.60 -1.57 -9.01
N LYS A 250 -12.18 -0.99 -7.97
CA LYS A 250 -13.18 0.07 -8.11
C LYS A 250 -13.00 1.09 -6.99
N ILE A 251 -12.92 2.36 -7.36
CA ILE A 251 -13.00 3.47 -6.43
C ILE A 251 -14.47 3.78 -6.17
N ILE A 252 -14.90 3.58 -4.93
CA ILE A 252 -16.30 3.77 -4.51
C ILE A 252 -16.58 5.19 -4.00
N HIS A 253 -15.57 5.84 -3.43
CA HIS A 253 -15.63 7.22 -2.92
C HIS A 253 -14.35 7.96 -3.30
N SER A 254 -14.42 9.25 -3.60
CA SER A 254 -13.24 10.06 -4.00
C SER A 254 -12.19 10.11 -2.91
N LYS A 255 -12.60 10.23 -1.63
CA LYS A 255 -11.75 10.21 -0.44
C LYS A 255 -10.86 8.96 -0.26
N LEU A 256 -11.08 7.92 -1.09
CA LEU A 256 -10.36 6.64 -1.03
C LEU A 256 -9.31 6.49 -2.14
N LEU A 257 -8.97 7.58 -2.82
CA LEU A 257 -7.90 7.66 -3.81
C LEU A 257 -7.10 8.93 -3.54
N LYS A 258 -5.77 8.81 -3.53
CA LYS A 258 -4.83 9.93 -3.53
C LYS A 258 -3.77 9.67 -4.58
N VAL A 259 -3.47 10.69 -5.38
CA VAL A 259 -2.42 10.64 -6.41
C VAL A 259 -1.53 11.87 -6.28
N ILE A 260 -0.22 11.66 -6.34
CA ILE A 260 0.80 12.71 -6.31
C ILE A 260 1.67 12.54 -7.56
N GLN A 261 1.82 13.61 -8.34
CA GLN A 261 2.73 13.64 -9.48
C GLN A 261 4.19 13.61 -9.00
N LEU A 262 5.03 12.81 -9.67
CA LEU A 262 6.47 12.74 -9.44
C LEU A 262 7.25 13.58 -10.46
#